data_AF-A0A7S7U770-F1
#
_entry.id   AF-A0A7S7U770-F1
#
_cell.length_a   1.000
_cell.length_b   1.000
_cell.length_c   1.000
_cell.angle_alpha   90.00
_cell.angle_beta   90.00
_cell.angle_gamma   90.00
#
_symmetry.space_group_name_H-M   'P 1'
#
loop_
_entity.id
_entity.type
_entity.pdbx_description
1 polymer ?
#
loop_
_entity_poly.entity_id
_entity_poly.type
_entity_poly.pdbx_seq_one_letter_code
_entity_poly.pdbx_strand_id
1 'polypeptide(L)' 'MARRPTTETDAGDLPRYFVWVRGLEGPEPQKWESMDFGVGDWKRPLVLAWRELSADERRLPLSMLARRYPPPRVEAS' A
#
# COMPACT_ATOMS: atom_id res chain seq x y z
N MET A 1 26.88 -10.60 26.64
CA MET A 1 25.67 -10.94 25.85
C MET A 1 24.52 -10.10 26.37
N ALA A 2 24.09 -9.07 25.65
CA ALA A 2 22.80 -8.41 25.84
C ALA A 2 22.60 -7.33 24.76
N ARG A 3 21.99 -7.70 23.65
CA ARG A 3 21.24 -6.77 22.80
C ARG A 3 19.94 -7.46 22.44
N ARG A 4 18.92 -7.22 23.26
CA ARG A 4 17.54 -7.44 22.85
C ARG A 4 16.96 -6.09 22.44
N PRO A 5 16.83 -5.82 21.14
CA PRO A 5 15.77 -4.97 20.67
C PRO A 5 14.92 -5.84 19.74
N THR A 6 13.88 -6.43 20.28
CA THR A 6 12.76 -6.86 19.43
C THR A 6 11.52 -6.50 20.20
N THR A 7 11.36 -5.18 20.29
CA THR A 7 10.10 -4.48 20.50
C THR A 7 8.98 -5.26 19.82
N GLU A 8 7.88 -5.45 20.53
CA GLU A 8 6.53 -5.69 20.04
C GLU A 8 6.34 -5.42 18.53
N THR A 9 6.74 -6.37 17.69
CA THR A 9 6.41 -6.41 16.28
C THR A 9 5.15 -7.26 16.18
N ASP A 10 3.97 -6.66 15.98
CA ASP A 10 2.94 -7.34 15.19
C ASP A 10 1.82 -6.42 14.66
N ALA A 11 1.56 -5.25 15.26
CA ALA A 11 0.45 -4.39 14.82
C ALA A 11 0.88 -3.05 14.18
N GLY A 12 2.11 -2.62 14.42
CA GLY A 12 2.65 -1.32 13.94
C GLY A 12 3.23 -1.36 12.52
N ASP A 13 3.72 -2.51 12.07
CA ASP A 13 4.56 -2.70 10.87
C ASP A 13 3.77 -3.15 9.62
N LEU A 14 2.49 -3.51 9.80
CA LEU A 14 1.70 -3.98 8.67
C LEU A 14 1.24 -2.79 7.83
N PRO A 15 1.42 -2.84 6.50
CA PRO A 15 1.01 -1.77 5.60
C PRO A 15 -0.47 -1.45 5.78
N ARG A 16 -0.76 -0.21 6.17
CA ARG A 16 -2.10 0.27 6.52
C ARG A 16 -2.91 0.70 5.32
N TYR A 17 -2.27 0.94 4.19
CA TYR A 17 -2.92 1.48 3.00
C TYR A 17 -2.72 0.55 1.82
N PHE A 18 -3.79 0.34 1.06
CA PHE A 18 -3.75 -0.24 -0.27
C PHE A 18 -3.83 0.88 -1.29
N VAL A 19 -2.88 0.92 -2.20
CA VAL A 19 -2.67 2.05 -3.11
C VAL A 19 -2.55 1.51 -4.52
N TRP A 20 -3.38 2.00 -5.43
CA TRP A 20 -3.18 1.85 -6.86
C TRP A 20 -2.25 2.95 -7.34
N VAL A 21 -1.12 2.57 -7.92
CA VAL A 21 -0.20 3.52 -8.56
C VAL A 21 -0.22 3.33 -10.07
N ARG A 22 0.12 4.38 -10.82
CA ARG A 22 0.32 4.29 -12.26
C ARG A 22 1.62 3.56 -12.54
N GLY A 23 1.52 2.29 -12.93
CA GLY A 23 2.62 1.50 -13.46
C GLY A 23 2.78 1.67 -14.97
N LEU A 24 3.82 1.06 -15.53
CA LEU A 24 4.13 1.09 -16.96
C LEU A 24 3.10 0.31 -17.80
N GLU A 25 2.58 -0.79 -17.27
CA GLU A 25 1.63 -1.69 -17.95
C GLU A 25 0.17 -1.43 -17.54
N GLY A 26 -0.05 -0.50 -16.60
CA GLY A 26 -1.37 -0.19 -16.06
C GLY A 26 -1.31 0.12 -14.56
N PRO A 27 -2.47 0.28 -13.91
CA PRO A 27 -2.54 0.46 -12.47
C PRO A 27 -1.89 -0.73 -11.76
N GLU A 28 -0.95 -0.47 -10.86
CA GLU A 28 -0.26 -1.48 -10.07
C GLU A 28 -0.71 -1.40 -8.60
N PRO A 29 -1.11 -2.53 -7.99
CA PRO A 29 -1.55 -2.56 -6.61
C PRO A 29 -0.34 -2.61 -5.66
N GLN A 30 -0.28 -1.68 -4.71
CA GLN A 30 0.77 -1.58 -3.69
C GLN A 30 0.19 -1.46 -2.29
N LYS A 31 1.06 -1.68 -1.30
CA LYS A 31 0.74 -1.63 0.13
C LYS A 31 1.71 -0.69 0.83
N TRP A 32 1.18 0.34 1.48
CA TRP A 32 1.98 1.38 2.13
C TRP A 32 1.68 1.42 3.63
N GLU A 33 2.70 1.61 4.45
CA GLU A 33 2.59 1.69 5.91
C GLU A 33 1.99 3.02 6.37
N SER A 34 2.38 4.09 5.69
CA SER A 34 1.91 5.44 5.92
C SER A 34 1.65 6.11 4.59
N MET A 35 0.78 7.12 4.60
CA MET A 35 0.57 8.03 3.49
C MET A 35 1.69 9.08 3.35
N ASP A 36 2.83 8.81 3.98
CA ASP A 36 4.04 9.57 3.75
C ASP A 36 4.59 9.13 2.40
N PHE A 37 4.38 9.95 1.37
CA PHE A 37 4.82 9.70 0.00
C PHE A 37 6.36 9.71 -0.14
N GLY A 38 7.10 9.75 0.98
CA GLY A 38 8.54 9.91 1.08
C GLY A 38 8.99 11.36 0.85
N VAL A 39 10.25 11.63 1.18
CA VAL A 39 10.93 12.90 0.88
C VAL A 39 10.88 13.14 -0.63
N GLY A 40 10.10 14.14 -1.05
CA GLY A 40 10.05 14.63 -2.44
C GLY A 40 8.74 14.45 -3.19
N ASP A 41 7.64 13.99 -2.56
CA ASP A 41 6.26 13.92 -3.13
C ASP A 41 6.12 13.20 -4.49
N TRP A 42 7.18 12.58 -5.01
CA TRP A 42 7.26 12.11 -6.40
C TRP A 42 6.30 10.96 -6.71
N LYS A 43 5.87 10.20 -5.68
CA LYS A 43 4.87 9.13 -5.82
C LYS A 43 3.43 9.65 -5.80
N ARG A 44 3.20 10.83 -5.27
CA ARG A 44 1.88 11.44 -5.13
C ARG A 44 1.16 11.64 -6.47
N PRO A 45 1.80 12.10 -7.56
CA PRO A 45 1.18 12.13 -8.89
C PRO A 45 1.00 10.75 -9.52
N LEU A 46 1.66 9.71 -9.00
CA LEU A 46 1.49 8.33 -9.47
C LEU A 46 0.32 7.63 -8.78
N VAL A 47 -0.14 8.09 -7.61
CA VAL A 47 -1.26 7.46 -6.91
C VAL A 47 -2.57 7.76 -7.64
N LEU A 48 -3.19 6.69 -8.13
CA LEU A 48 -4.46 6.71 -8.82
C LEU A 48 -5.63 6.60 -7.84
N ALA A 49 -5.49 5.72 -6.84
CA ALA A 49 -6.47 5.53 -5.78
C ALA A 49 -5.79 4.95 -4.54
N TRP A 50 -6.36 5.20 -3.37
CA TRP A 50 -5.86 4.66 -2.12
C TRP A 50 -7.02 4.31 -1.19
N ARG A 51 -6.81 3.33 -0.32
CA ARG A 51 -7.74 2.95 0.75
C ARG A 51 -6.98 2.53 1.99
N GLU A 52 -7.51 2.89 3.14
CA GLU A 52 -7.06 2.32 4.41
C GLU A 52 -7.56 0.88 4.55
N LEU A 53 -6.68 0.00 5.01
CA LEU A 53 -6.92 -1.41 5.23
C LEU A 53 -7.23 -1.67 6.70
N SER A 54 -8.32 -2.41 6.91
CA SER A 54 -8.69 -2.97 8.21
C SER A 54 -7.64 -4.00 8.65
N ALA A 55 -7.55 -4.31 9.95
CA ALA A 55 -6.55 -5.26 10.48
C ALA A 55 -6.53 -6.61 9.74
N ASP A 56 -7.70 -7.16 9.39
CA ASP A 56 -7.85 -8.37 8.58
C ASP A 56 -7.32 -8.21 7.15
N GLU A 57 -7.53 -7.04 6.55
CA GLU A 57 -7.16 -6.77 5.16
C GLU A 57 -5.67 -6.50 5.00
N ARG A 58 -5.01 -5.97 6.03
CA ARG A 58 -3.56 -5.76 6.05
C ARG A 58 -2.79 -7.06 5.86
N ARG A 59 -3.37 -8.19 6.28
CA ARG A 59 -2.80 -9.54 6.13
C ARG A 59 -3.10 -10.17 4.76
N LEU A 60 -4.05 -9.64 3.99
CA LEU A 60 -4.42 -10.19 2.69
C LEU A 60 -3.35 -9.91 1.63
N PRO A 61 -3.06 -10.85 0.70
CA PRO A 61 -2.15 -10.59 -0.41
C PRO A 61 -2.71 -9.53 -1.37
N LEU A 62 -1.82 -8.80 -2.06
CA LEU A 62 -2.18 -7.75 -3.03
C LEU A 62 -3.17 -8.23 -4.09
N SER A 63 -3.04 -9.47 -4.58
CA SER A 63 -3.97 -10.05 -5.57
C SER A 63 -5.40 -10.19 -5.02
N MET A 64 -5.58 -10.51 -3.74
CA MET A 64 -6.92 -10.54 -3.13
C MET A 64 -7.46 -9.13 -2.94
N LEU A 65 -6.62 -8.18 -2.52
CA LEU A 65 -7.01 -6.78 -2.40
C LEU A 65 -7.40 -6.18 -3.76
N ALA A 66 -6.64 -6.48 -4.81
CA ALA A 66 -6.94 -6.04 -6.18
C ALA A 66 -8.23 -6.65 -6.74
N ARG A 67 -8.58 -7.88 -6.34
CA ARG A 67 -9.87 -8.51 -6.67
C ARG A 67 -11.03 -7.86 -5.91
N ARG A 68 -10.83 -7.47 -4.65
CA ARG A 68 -11.86 -6.81 -3.82
C ARG A 68 -12.04 -5.33 -4.18
N TYR A 69 -10.94 -4.68 -4.56
CA TYR A 69 -10.85 -3.26 -4.88
C TYR A 69 -10.22 -3.11 -6.26
N PRO A 70 -11.02 -3.22 -7.34
CA PRO A 70 -10.51 -3.13 -8.70
C PRO A 70 -9.84 -1.77 -8.94
N PRO A 71 -8.89 -1.70 -9.90
CA PRO A 71 -8.23 -0.45 -10.22
C PRO A 71 -9.23 0.58 -10.73
N PRO A 72 -9.02 1.88 -10.44
CA PRO A 72 -9.80 2.93 -11.07
C PRO A 72 -9.65 2.81 -12.59
N ARG A 73 -10.73 3.01 -13.34
CA ARG A 73 -10.68 3.15 -14.81
C ARG A 73 -9.95 4.44 -15.13
N VAL A 74 -8.63 4.42 -15.06
CA VAL A 74 -7.82 5.41 -15.78
C VAL A 74 -8.01 5.02 -17.24
N GLU A 75 -8.88 5.77 -17.93
CA GLU A 75 -8.93 5.69 -19.37
C GLU A 75 -7.51 5.96 -19.86
N ALA A 76 -6.89 4.95 -20.48
CA ALA A 76 -5.66 5.13 -21.22
C ALA A 76 -6.03 6.00 -22.43
N SER A 77 -5.99 7.33 -22.25
CA SER A 77 -5.96 8.29 -23.36
C SER A 77 -4.60 8.25 -24.03
#